data_AF-A0A5D0RLC5-F1
#
_entry.id   AF-A0A5D0RLC5-F1
#
_cell.length_a   1.000
_cell.length_b   1.000
_cell.length_c   1.000
_cell.angle_alpha   90.00
_cell.angle_beta   90.00
_cell.angle_gamma   90.00
#
_symmetry.space_group_name_H-M   'P 1'
#
loop_
_entity.id
_entity.type
_entity.pdbx_description
1 polymer ?
#
loop_
_entity_poly.entity_id
_entity_poly.type
_entity_poly.pdbx_seq_one_letter_code
_entity_poly.pdbx_strand_id
1 'polypeptide(L)'
;MIRQTATLLAALSLAACLDGKNPLVDTGPAPDDPNALDLPPGTERPTSRTTIERHEGKEDGTGNGYAESITYDPVNDTFTVDNLAFDGGNTYSRDTLVPNLGAFRVYENDGVYFDDVTGNPILQFMHRAIIDEGASGKTHVAIVRTGAYVGYGFGGFLYSRDGGVDIPATGQAIFAGDYSGIRDFNGKGGLEYVTGNATAQIDFEDFNDGDGVLFMIRNRKVFNAAGVDITASLSPDMVADLTNKVGPQMANEAGEISLRLIAHDGAGTVFGDAGVFYGLLAGQGADMELVGVVVVGGTDSRDGFEYRETGGVILER
;
A
#
# COMPACT_ATOMS: atom_id res chain seq x y z
N MET A 1 24.24 -33.52 75.03
CA MET A 1 24.56 -33.90 73.64
C MET A 1 24.28 -32.70 72.75
N ILE A 2 25.29 -32.30 72.00
CA ILE A 2 25.34 -31.16 71.07
C ILE A 2 24.74 -31.61 69.72
N ARG A 3 23.91 -30.77 69.09
CA ARG A 3 24.05 -30.38 67.66
C ARG A 3 23.06 -29.29 67.26
N GLN A 4 23.62 -28.20 66.77
CA GLN A 4 22.99 -27.13 65.99
C GLN A 4 22.57 -27.66 64.62
N THR A 5 21.52 -27.10 64.02
CA THR A 5 21.53 -26.60 62.63
C THR A 5 20.32 -25.71 62.37
N ALA A 6 20.61 -24.54 61.81
CA ALA A 6 19.70 -23.50 61.38
C ALA A 6 19.28 -23.72 59.91
N THR A 7 18.63 -22.69 59.34
CA THR A 7 18.43 -22.40 57.90
C THR A 7 17.27 -23.17 57.22
N LEU A 8 16.42 -22.58 56.37
CA LEU A 8 16.44 -21.27 55.70
C LEU A 8 15.02 -20.92 55.23
N LEU A 9 14.61 -19.68 55.47
CA LEU A 9 13.44 -19.03 54.86
C LEU A 9 13.81 -18.66 53.42
N ALA A 10 13.07 -19.16 52.42
CA ALA A 10 13.16 -18.68 51.05
C ALA A 10 11.78 -18.22 50.59
N ALA A 11 11.48 -16.96 50.86
CA ALA A 11 10.46 -16.22 50.14
C ALA A 11 10.99 -15.99 48.71
N LEU A 12 10.38 -16.60 47.70
CA LEU A 12 10.54 -16.14 46.33
C LEU A 12 9.54 -15.00 46.10
N SER A 13 10.01 -13.80 46.38
CA SER A 13 9.51 -12.58 45.76
C SER A 13 9.89 -12.60 44.27
N LEU A 14 8.97 -13.01 43.40
CA LEU A 14 8.99 -12.57 41.99
C LEU A 14 8.22 -11.25 41.92
N ALA A 15 8.87 -10.19 42.38
CA ALA A 15 8.60 -8.84 41.93
C ALA A 15 9.73 -8.50 40.96
N ALA A 16 9.51 -8.78 39.69
CA ALA A 16 10.21 -8.16 38.59
C ALA A 16 9.12 -7.59 37.69
N CYS A 17 9.17 -6.27 37.51
CA CYS A 17 8.23 -5.47 36.74
C CYS A 17 8.05 -6.05 35.33
N LEU A 18 6.86 -6.55 35.06
CA LEU A 18 6.34 -6.75 33.72
C LEU A 18 5.06 -5.93 33.66
N ASP A 19 5.01 -4.98 32.75
CA ASP A 19 3.94 -4.02 32.54
C ASP A 19 2.63 -4.68 32.07
N GLY A 20 2.03 -5.52 32.93
CA GLY A 20 0.64 -5.95 32.82
C GLY A 20 0.24 -6.75 31.57
N LYS A 21 1.14 -7.01 30.61
CA LYS A 21 0.83 -7.81 29.43
C LYS A 21 1.09 -9.29 29.71
N ASN A 22 0.00 -10.04 29.79
CA ASN A 22 0.01 -11.50 29.77
C ASN A 22 0.63 -11.96 28.43
N PRO A 23 1.72 -12.75 28.43
CA PRO A 23 2.42 -13.16 27.19
C PRO A 23 1.59 -14.08 26.27
N LEU A 24 0.35 -14.42 26.65
CA LEU A 24 -0.58 -15.22 25.87
C LEU A 24 -1.69 -14.42 25.20
N VAL A 25 -1.69 -13.09 25.34
CA VAL A 25 -2.68 -12.23 24.68
C VAL A 25 -2.00 -11.00 24.09
N ASP A 26 -1.39 -11.18 22.91
CA ASP A 26 -1.07 -10.08 22.01
C ASP A 26 -2.40 -9.60 21.38
N THR A 27 -3.11 -8.76 22.12
CA THR A 27 -4.21 -8.00 21.54
C THR A 27 -3.58 -6.77 20.91
N GLY A 28 -3.56 -6.70 19.58
CA GLY A 28 -3.21 -5.48 18.85
C GLY A 28 -3.95 -4.25 19.41
N PRO A 29 -3.48 -3.03 19.08
CA PRO A 29 -4.00 -1.79 19.65
C PRO A 29 -5.53 -1.71 19.57
N ALA A 30 -6.15 -1.17 20.61
CA ALA A 30 -7.60 -0.98 20.65
C ALA A 30 -8.01 0.12 19.65
N PRO A 31 -9.23 0.07 19.06
CA PRO A 31 -9.70 1.03 18.04
C PRO A 31 -9.67 2.52 18.45
N ASP A 32 -9.50 2.83 19.73
CA ASP A 32 -9.60 4.19 20.29
C ASP A 32 -8.28 4.70 20.94
N ASP A 33 -7.12 4.13 20.60
CA ASP A 33 -5.83 4.65 21.07
C ASP A 33 -5.51 5.99 20.38
N PRO A 34 -5.33 7.11 21.11
CA PRO A 34 -4.97 8.39 20.51
C PRO A 34 -3.59 8.41 19.84
N ASN A 35 -2.77 7.37 20.01
CA ASN A 35 -1.52 7.15 19.30
C ASN A 35 -1.63 6.05 18.22
N ALA A 36 -2.84 5.59 17.89
CA ALA A 36 -3.04 4.64 16.80
C ALA A 36 -2.62 5.27 15.48
N LEU A 37 -1.92 4.48 14.65
CA LEU A 37 -1.63 4.85 13.28
C LEU A 37 -2.94 5.10 12.53
N ASP A 38 -3.00 6.19 11.78
CA ASP A 38 -4.05 6.40 10.77
C ASP A 38 -3.78 5.41 9.62
N LEU A 39 -4.57 4.35 9.57
CA LEU A 39 -4.42 3.23 8.64
C LEU A 39 -5.73 2.99 7.88
N PRO A 40 -5.65 2.47 6.64
CA PRO A 40 -6.84 2.05 5.92
C PRO A 40 -7.61 0.94 6.67
N PRO A 41 -8.92 0.78 6.41
CA PRO A 41 -9.68 -0.35 6.96
C PRO A 41 -9.12 -1.69 6.50
N GLY A 42 -9.49 -2.76 7.21
CA GLY A 42 -8.96 -4.10 6.99
C GLY A 42 -8.94 -4.91 8.28
N THR A 43 -7.84 -5.62 8.53
CA THR A 43 -7.67 -6.46 9.73
C THR A 43 -7.91 -5.66 11.03
N GLU A 44 -8.92 -6.06 11.81
CA GLU A 44 -9.33 -5.34 13.03
C GLU A 44 -8.31 -5.45 14.19
N ARG A 45 -7.56 -6.55 14.24
CA ARG A 45 -6.64 -6.86 15.35
C ARG A 45 -5.29 -7.35 14.83
N PRO A 46 -4.55 -6.47 14.14
CA PRO A 46 -3.28 -6.84 13.54
C PRO A 46 -2.26 -7.21 14.61
N THR A 47 -1.45 -8.24 14.34
CA THR A 47 -0.28 -8.61 15.17
C THR A 47 0.88 -8.97 14.26
N SER A 48 2.11 -8.98 14.77
CA SER A 48 3.29 -9.42 14.01
C SER A 48 3.23 -10.88 13.54
N ARG A 49 2.27 -11.67 14.05
CA ARG A 49 2.15 -13.12 13.77
C ARG A 49 1.02 -13.47 12.82
N THR A 50 0.25 -12.49 12.35
CA THR A 50 -0.97 -12.71 11.59
C THR A 50 -0.90 -12.08 10.20
N THR A 51 -1.60 -12.72 9.26
CA THR A 51 -1.97 -12.12 7.98
C THR A 51 -2.67 -10.79 8.24
N ILE A 52 -2.25 -9.75 7.51
CA ILE A 52 -2.85 -8.44 7.56
C ILE A 52 -3.24 -8.06 6.15
N GLU A 53 -4.48 -7.62 5.98
CA GLU A 53 -5.00 -7.04 4.75
C GLU A 53 -5.53 -5.65 5.05
N ARG A 54 -5.28 -4.73 4.12
CA ARG A 54 -5.73 -3.34 4.16
C ARG A 54 -6.30 -2.98 2.80
N HIS A 55 -7.40 -2.23 2.80
CA HIS A 55 -8.06 -1.79 1.57
C HIS A 55 -8.47 -0.32 1.66
N GLU A 56 -8.70 0.31 0.51
CA GLU A 56 -9.16 1.70 0.45
C GLU A 56 -10.51 1.85 1.16
N GLY A 57 -10.61 2.79 2.09
CA GLY A 57 -11.86 3.07 2.79
C GLY A 57 -12.90 3.73 1.88
N LYS A 58 -14.17 3.37 2.07
CA LYS A 58 -15.28 4.04 1.40
C LYS A 58 -15.42 5.47 1.91
N GLU A 59 -15.56 6.39 0.97
CA GLU A 59 -15.83 7.80 1.26
C GLU A 59 -17.13 8.21 0.57
N ASP A 60 -18.00 8.89 1.32
CA ASP A 60 -19.33 9.25 0.83
C ASP A 60 -19.23 10.25 -0.34
N GLY A 61 -19.85 9.90 -1.46
CA GLY A 61 -19.91 10.77 -2.64
C GLY A 61 -18.66 10.77 -3.51
N THR A 62 -17.64 9.99 -3.17
CA THR A 62 -16.47 9.71 -4.01
C THR A 62 -16.50 8.21 -4.34
N GLY A 63 -16.17 7.77 -5.56
CA GLY A 63 -16.22 6.34 -5.91
C GLY A 63 -15.11 5.50 -5.26
N ASN A 64 -14.51 6.00 -4.18
CA ASN A 64 -13.35 5.43 -3.51
C ASN A 64 -13.74 4.24 -2.64
N GLY A 65 -12.86 3.23 -2.58
CA GLY A 65 -13.05 2.06 -1.70
C GLY A 65 -14.19 1.13 -2.10
N TYR A 66 -14.63 1.17 -3.36
CA TYR A 66 -15.67 0.27 -3.86
C TYR A 66 -15.10 -1.04 -4.40
N ALA A 67 -13.84 -1.09 -4.85
CA ALA A 67 -13.26 -2.36 -5.25
C ALA A 67 -13.03 -3.26 -4.02
N GLU A 68 -13.68 -4.41 -4.01
CA GLU A 68 -13.60 -5.41 -2.93
C GLU A 68 -13.21 -6.78 -3.50
N SER A 69 -12.79 -7.71 -2.63
CA SER A 69 -12.54 -9.12 -2.98
C SER A 69 -11.62 -9.34 -4.19
N ILE A 70 -10.62 -8.48 -4.33
CA ILE A 70 -9.56 -8.50 -5.34
C ILE A 70 -8.84 -9.86 -5.31
N THR A 71 -8.93 -10.64 -6.40
CA THR A 71 -8.34 -11.99 -6.48
C THR A 71 -7.66 -12.22 -7.83
N TYR A 72 -6.44 -12.78 -7.80
CA TYR A 72 -5.70 -13.16 -9.01
C TYR A 72 -5.76 -14.68 -9.25
N ASP A 73 -6.08 -15.08 -10.49
CA ASP A 73 -6.00 -16.45 -10.97
C ASP A 73 -4.77 -16.63 -11.86
N PRO A 74 -3.70 -17.28 -11.36
CA PRO A 74 -2.47 -17.48 -12.12
C PRO A 74 -2.60 -18.54 -13.23
N VAL A 75 -3.63 -19.40 -13.21
CA VAL A 75 -3.83 -20.44 -14.24
C VAL A 75 -4.34 -19.81 -15.53
N ASN A 76 -5.29 -18.90 -15.40
CA ASN A 76 -5.92 -18.22 -16.55
C ASN A 76 -5.29 -16.85 -16.85
N ASP A 77 -4.37 -16.36 -16.01
CA ASP A 77 -3.84 -14.98 -16.04
C ASP A 77 -4.98 -13.97 -16.07
N THR A 78 -5.92 -14.13 -15.14
CA THR A 78 -7.09 -13.27 -14.98
C THR A 78 -7.18 -12.74 -13.57
N PHE A 79 -7.83 -11.60 -13.45
CA PHE A 79 -8.04 -10.94 -12.19
C PHE A 79 -9.54 -10.70 -11.98
N THR A 80 -10.03 -10.85 -10.76
CA THR A 80 -11.43 -10.59 -10.42
C THR A 80 -11.57 -9.52 -9.37
N VAL A 81 -12.54 -8.63 -9.58
CA VAL A 81 -12.87 -7.52 -8.66
C VAL A 81 -14.36 -7.55 -8.38
N ASP A 82 -14.75 -7.42 -7.12
CA ASP A 82 -16.15 -7.27 -6.75
C ASP A 82 -16.50 -5.80 -6.48
N ASN A 83 -17.80 -5.52 -6.51
CA ASN A 83 -18.42 -4.26 -6.08
C ASN A 83 -18.03 -3.02 -6.91
N LEU A 84 -17.59 -3.22 -8.16
CA LEU A 84 -17.50 -2.17 -9.18
C LEU A 84 -18.69 -2.24 -10.13
N ALA A 85 -19.26 -1.09 -10.45
CA ALA A 85 -20.44 -1.01 -11.31
C ALA A 85 -20.03 -0.86 -12.79
N PHE A 86 -20.71 -1.61 -13.66
CA PHE A 86 -20.50 -1.60 -15.10
C PHE A 86 -19.03 -1.88 -15.49
N ASP A 87 -18.42 -2.88 -14.87
CA ASP A 87 -17.09 -3.38 -15.21
C ASP A 87 -17.12 -4.76 -15.88
N GLY A 88 -18.27 -5.16 -16.43
CA GLY A 88 -18.43 -6.42 -17.15
C GLY A 88 -18.78 -7.59 -16.23
N GLY A 89 -18.15 -8.74 -16.47
CA GLY A 89 -18.36 -9.95 -15.68
C GLY A 89 -17.42 -10.06 -14.48
N ASN A 90 -17.01 -8.92 -13.90
CA ASN A 90 -16.05 -8.82 -12.80
C ASN A 90 -14.67 -9.45 -13.09
N THR A 91 -14.38 -9.79 -14.35
CA THR A 91 -13.16 -10.47 -14.77
C THR A 91 -12.35 -9.57 -15.68
N TYR A 92 -11.05 -9.48 -15.39
CA TYR A 92 -10.10 -8.61 -16.04
C TYR A 92 -9.02 -9.47 -16.69
N SER A 93 -8.74 -9.17 -17.95
CA SER A 93 -7.71 -9.83 -18.76
C SER A 93 -6.48 -8.95 -18.86
N ARG A 94 -5.31 -9.55 -19.10
CA ARG A 94 -4.07 -8.78 -19.27
C ARG A 94 -4.21 -7.74 -20.37
N ASP A 95 -3.80 -6.50 -20.07
CA ASP A 95 -3.82 -5.39 -21.01
C ASP A 95 -2.94 -5.70 -22.23
N THR A 96 -3.44 -5.41 -23.42
CA THR A 96 -2.75 -5.75 -24.68
C THR A 96 -1.77 -4.69 -25.17
N LEU A 97 -1.88 -3.45 -24.67
CA LEU A 97 -1.04 -2.31 -25.03
C LEU A 97 0.10 -2.11 -24.02
N VAL A 98 -0.23 -2.19 -22.74
CA VAL A 98 0.67 -2.01 -21.59
C VAL A 98 0.52 -3.24 -20.69
N PRO A 99 0.94 -4.45 -21.10
CA PRO A 99 0.76 -5.66 -20.30
C PRO A 99 1.51 -5.63 -18.96
N ASN A 100 2.57 -4.82 -18.86
CA ASN A 100 3.39 -4.66 -17.67
C ASN A 100 3.80 -3.20 -17.48
N LEU A 101 3.91 -2.79 -16.22
CA LEU A 101 4.37 -1.49 -15.77
C LEU A 101 5.43 -1.74 -14.69
N GLY A 102 6.72 -1.77 -15.07
CA GLY A 102 7.76 -2.28 -14.19
C GLY A 102 7.50 -3.74 -13.80
N ALA A 103 7.59 -4.05 -12.50
CA ALA A 103 7.20 -5.34 -11.94
C ALA A 103 5.68 -5.62 -11.98
N PHE A 104 4.86 -4.57 -12.09
CA PHE A 104 3.41 -4.71 -11.99
C PHE A 104 2.81 -5.24 -13.30
N ARG A 105 1.85 -6.14 -13.15
CA ARG A 105 1.03 -6.70 -14.23
C ARG A 105 -0.22 -5.84 -14.39
N VAL A 106 -0.54 -5.45 -15.62
CA VAL A 106 -1.70 -4.58 -15.90
C VAL A 106 -2.84 -5.40 -16.50
N TYR A 107 -4.05 -5.18 -15.99
CA TYR A 107 -5.26 -5.83 -16.45
C TYR A 107 -6.35 -4.82 -16.77
N GLU A 108 -7.26 -5.21 -17.66
CA GLU A 108 -8.42 -4.44 -18.07
C GLU A 108 -9.68 -5.30 -18.09
N ASN A 109 -10.81 -4.68 -17.79
CA ASN A 109 -12.10 -5.36 -17.90
C ASN A 109 -12.60 -5.38 -19.35
N ASP A 110 -13.56 -6.26 -19.62
CA ASP A 110 -14.25 -6.30 -20.89
C ASP A 110 -15.06 -5.02 -21.13
N GLY A 111 -14.84 -4.36 -22.27
CA GLY A 111 -15.56 -3.13 -22.64
C GLY A 111 -17.04 -3.36 -22.99
N VAL A 112 -17.48 -4.61 -23.13
CA VAL A 112 -18.87 -4.98 -23.45
C VAL A 112 -19.26 -6.23 -22.68
N TYR A 113 -20.42 -6.19 -22.03
CA TYR A 113 -21.11 -7.37 -21.49
C TYR A 113 -22.35 -7.63 -22.34
N PHE A 114 -22.64 -8.90 -22.66
CA PHE A 114 -23.86 -9.24 -23.40
C PHE A 114 -24.95 -9.66 -22.43
N ASP A 115 -26.12 -9.03 -22.51
CA ASP A 115 -27.30 -9.40 -21.73
C ASP A 115 -27.61 -10.90 -21.92
N ASP A 116 -27.64 -11.65 -20.82
CA ASP A 116 -27.75 -13.12 -20.85
C ASP A 116 -29.07 -13.64 -21.43
N VAL A 117 -30.11 -12.80 -21.51
CA VAL A 117 -31.45 -13.17 -21.99
C VAL A 117 -31.64 -12.77 -23.44
N THR A 118 -31.21 -11.56 -23.81
CA THR A 118 -31.48 -10.94 -25.11
C THR A 118 -30.29 -10.96 -26.06
N GLY A 119 -29.08 -11.15 -25.54
CA GLY A 119 -27.83 -11.06 -26.29
C GLY A 119 -27.48 -9.63 -26.74
N ASN A 120 -28.18 -8.61 -26.24
CA ASN A 120 -27.88 -7.22 -26.57
C ASN A 120 -26.58 -6.77 -25.87
N PRO A 121 -25.72 -6.01 -26.57
CA PRO A 121 -24.50 -5.50 -25.96
C PRO A 121 -24.80 -4.38 -24.96
N ILE A 122 -24.15 -4.44 -23.80
CA ILE A 122 -24.15 -3.42 -22.75
C ILE A 122 -22.72 -2.88 -22.65
N LEU A 123 -22.54 -1.61 -22.99
CA LEU A 123 -21.24 -0.95 -22.86
C LEU A 123 -20.83 -0.86 -21.39
N GLN A 124 -19.58 -1.20 -21.13
CA GLN A 124 -18.97 -1.14 -19.80
C GLN A 124 -18.06 0.08 -19.69
N PHE A 125 -17.83 0.53 -18.46
CA PHE A 125 -16.81 1.51 -18.16
C PHE A 125 -15.46 0.83 -18.04
N MET A 126 -14.46 1.39 -18.71
CA MET A 126 -13.11 0.83 -18.67
C MET A 126 -12.48 1.09 -17.31
N HIS A 127 -12.08 0.02 -16.65
CA HIS A 127 -11.28 -0.02 -15.44
C HIS A 127 -9.91 -0.64 -15.78
N ARG A 128 -8.89 -0.17 -15.08
CA ARG A 128 -7.52 -0.70 -15.15
C ARG A 128 -7.12 -1.16 -13.77
N ALA A 129 -6.53 -2.35 -13.70
CA ALA A 129 -5.93 -2.88 -12.51
C ALA A 129 -4.42 -3.02 -12.71
N ILE A 130 -3.63 -2.67 -11.70
CA ILE A 130 -2.21 -3.05 -11.61
C ILE A 130 -2.00 -3.92 -10.37
N ILE A 131 -1.21 -4.99 -10.51
CA ILE A 131 -1.01 -5.99 -9.46
C ILE A 131 0.46 -6.39 -9.41
N ASP A 132 0.96 -6.59 -8.19
CA ASP A 132 2.25 -7.22 -7.96
C ASP A 132 2.19 -8.21 -6.79
N GLU A 133 3.09 -9.18 -6.81
CA GLU A 133 3.29 -10.20 -5.77
C GLU A 133 4.79 -10.31 -5.49
N GLY A 134 5.18 -10.26 -4.21
CA GLY A 134 6.58 -10.31 -3.82
C GLY A 134 7.24 -11.64 -4.16
N ALA A 135 8.56 -11.67 -4.31
CA ALA A 135 9.29 -12.89 -4.65
C ALA A 135 9.09 -14.02 -3.64
N SER A 136 8.78 -13.69 -2.38
CA SER A 136 8.45 -14.67 -1.34
C SER A 136 7.05 -15.30 -1.49
N GLY A 137 6.18 -14.70 -2.30
CA GLY A 137 4.75 -15.03 -2.43
C GLY A 137 3.91 -14.62 -1.21
N LYS A 138 4.47 -13.82 -0.29
CA LYS A 138 3.81 -13.43 0.96
C LYS A 138 3.31 -12.00 0.97
N THR A 139 3.61 -11.20 -0.04
CA THR A 139 3.16 -9.82 -0.11
C THR A 139 2.43 -9.58 -1.41
N HIS A 140 1.31 -8.88 -1.32
CA HIS A 140 0.42 -8.64 -2.46
C HIS A 140 -0.01 -7.19 -2.46
N VAL A 141 -0.09 -6.59 -3.65
CA VAL A 141 -0.66 -5.27 -3.84
C VAL A 141 -1.45 -5.24 -5.13
N ALA A 142 -2.64 -4.62 -5.08
CA ALA A 142 -3.50 -4.44 -6.22
C ALA A 142 -4.17 -3.08 -6.16
N ILE A 143 -4.26 -2.41 -7.31
CA ILE A 143 -4.88 -1.08 -7.43
C ILE A 143 -5.79 -1.09 -8.65
N VAL A 144 -7.04 -0.70 -8.46
CA VAL A 144 -8.06 -0.62 -9.50
C VAL A 144 -8.60 0.80 -9.60
N ARG A 145 -8.55 1.38 -10.80
CA ARG A 145 -8.98 2.75 -11.10
C ARG A 145 -9.69 2.81 -12.45
N THR A 146 -10.42 3.89 -12.70
CA THR A 146 -11.12 4.13 -13.96
C THR A 146 -10.99 5.58 -14.41
N GLY A 147 -10.83 5.78 -15.71
CA GLY A 147 -10.88 7.10 -16.35
C GLY A 147 -12.23 7.38 -17.01
N ALA A 148 -13.24 6.53 -16.79
CA ALA A 148 -14.50 6.61 -17.51
C ALA A 148 -15.47 7.65 -16.92
N TYR A 149 -15.11 8.25 -15.78
CA TYR A 149 -15.91 9.22 -15.06
C TYR A 149 -15.25 10.60 -15.12
N VAL A 150 -16.06 11.66 -14.97
CA VAL A 150 -15.53 13.03 -14.88
C VAL A 150 -14.97 13.31 -13.48
N GLY A 151 -15.56 12.75 -12.41
CA GLY A 151 -14.89 12.64 -11.12
C GLY A 151 -14.06 11.36 -11.07
N TYR A 152 -13.17 11.21 -10.08
CA TYR A 152 -12.23 10.09 -9.90
C TYR A 152 -12.80 8.66 -10.11
N GLY A 153 -14.12 8.49 -10.16
CA GLY A 153 -14.76 7.24 -10.56
C GLY A 153 -14.68 6.18 -9.48
N PHE A 154 -15.16 4.97 -9.82
CA PHE A 154 -15.19 3.85 -8.88
C PHE A 154 -13.89 3.05 -8.91
N GLY A 155 -13.34 2.75 -7.74
CA GLY A 155 -12.10 2.00 -7.62
C GLY A 155 -11.77 1.60 -6.19
N GLY A 156 -10.60 1.00 -6.02
CA GLY A 156 -10.03 0.62 -4.72
C GLY A 156 -8.57 0.23 -4.83
N PHE A 157 -7.90 0.10 -3.70
CA PHE A 157 -6.64 -0.61 -3.60
C PHE A 157 -6.72 -1.66 -2.49
N LEU A 158 -5.85 -2.66 -2.57
CA LEU A 158 -5.58 -3.64 -1.54
C LEU A 158 -4.07 -3.82 -1.42
N TYR A 159 -3.58 -3.93 -0.19
CA TYR A 159 -2.25 -4.46 0.07
C TYR A 159 -2.30 -5.39 1.28
N SER A 160 -1.51 -6.45 1.23
CA SER A 160 -1.54 -7.48 2.27
C SER A 160 -0.21 -8.17 2.46
N ARG A 161 -0.08 -8.79 3.62
CA ARG A 161 0.90 -9.86 3.84
C ARG A 161 0.21 -11.15 4.25
N ASP A 162 0.78 -12.26 3.82
CA ASP A 162 0.47 -13.59 4.31
C ASP A 162 1.43 -14.00 5.43
N GLY A 163 0.87 -14.46 6.55
CA GLY A 163 1.66 -14.83 7.72
C GLY A 163 2.19 -13.62 8.49
N GLY A 164 3.35 -13.76 9.12
CA GLY A 164 3.88 -12.76 10.04
C GLY A 164 5.15 -12.05 9.57
N VAL A 165 5.65 -11.20 10.45
CA VAL A 165 6.95 -10.52 10.36
C VAL A 165 7.74 -10.78 11.64
N ASP A 166 9.05 -11.05 11.49
CA ASP A 166 9.99 -11.03 12.61
C ASP A 166 10.87 -9.78 12.50
N ILE A 167 10.43 -8.70 13.15
CA ILE A 167 11.14 -7.41 13.18
C ILE A 167 12.38 -7.57 14.08
N PRO A 168 13.60 -7.28 13.57
CA PRO A 168 14.80 -7.31 14.40
C PRO A 168 14.70 -6.34 15.58
N ALA A 169 15.37 -6.65 16.70
CA ALA A 169 15.44 -5.72 17.83
C ALA A 169 16.53 -4.65 17.65
N THR A 170 17.46 -4.85 16.71
CA THR A 170 18.62 -3.99 16.46
C THR A 170 19.03 -4.04 14.99
N GLY A 171 19.73 -2.99 14.55
CA GLY A 171 20.30 -2.83 13.22
C GLY A 171 19.41 -2.02 12.29
N GLN A 172 19.96 -1.76 11.11
CA GLN A 172 19.26 -1.04 10.05
C GLN A 172 19.20 -1.88 8.77
N ALA A 173 18.20 -1.63 7.95
CA ALA A 173 18.04 -2.29 6.65
C ALA A 173 17.64 -1.28 5.57
N ILE A 174 18.05 -1.58 4.34
CA ILE A 174 17.57 -0.89 3.14
C ILE A 174 16.72 -1.88 2.38
N PHE A 175 15.58 -1.42 1.90
CA PHE A 175 14.69 -2.12 0.99
C PHE A 175 14.60 -1.33 -0.31
N ALA A 176 14.53 -2.02 -1.44
CA ALA A 176 14.42 -1.39 -2.75
C ALA A 176 13.51 -2.19 -3.70
N GLY A 177 12.88 -1.48 -4.62
CA GLY A 177 11.98 -2.08 -5.60
C GLY A 177 11.43 -1.05 -6.58
N ASP A 178 10.55 -1.50 -7.46
CA ASP A 178 9.84 -0.63 -8.39
C ASP A 178 8.61 -0.01 -7.72
N TYR A 179 8.29 1.21 -8.14
CA TYR A 179 7.02 1.87 -7.86
C TYR A 179 6.22 1.92 -9.15
N SER A 180 4.95 1.55 -9.09
CA SER A 180 4.02 1.66 -10.23
C SER A 180 2.66 2.15 -9.77
N GLY A 181 2.04 3.04 -10.53
CA GLY A 181 0.77 3.66 -10.17
C GLY A 181 -0.11 4.04 -11.36
N ILE A 182 -1.35 4.38 -11.03
CA ILE A 182 -2.35 4.90 -11.95
C ILE A 182 -2.73 6.30 -11.49
N ARG A 183 -2.86 7.23 -12.44
CA ARG A 183 -3.52 8.52 -12.24
C ARG A 183 -4.90 8.53 -12.85
N ASP A 184 -5.87 8.93 -12.04
CA ASP A 184 -7.22 9.31 -12.43
C ASP A 184 -7.45 10.78 -12.07
N PHE A 185 -8.52 11.37 -12.61
CA PHE A 185 -8.71 12.81 -12.59
C PHE A 185 -10.10 13.20 -12.10
N ASN A 186 -10.19 14.42 -11.57
CA ASN A 186 -11.44 15.08 -11.24
C ASN A 186 -11.60 16.34 -12.09
N GLY A 187 -12.62 16.32 -12.94
CA GLY A 187 -12.93 17.31 -13.97
C GLY A 187 -12.65 16.84 -15.39
N LYS A 188 -11.98 15.69 -15.59
CA LYS A 188 -11.78 15.04 -16.90
C LYS A 188 -11.77 13.52 -16.77
N GLY A 189 -12.08 12.84 -17.87
CA GLY A 189 -11.82 11.40 -18.00
C GLY A 189 -10.39 11.10 -18.45
N GLY A 190 -10.09 9.81 -18.58
CA GLY A 190 -8.78 9.28 -18.95
C GLY A 190 -7.98 8.75 -17.76
N LEU A 191 -6.93 7.99 -18.06
CA LEU A 191 -5.96 7.47 -17.10
C LEU A 191 -4.54 7.74 -17.61
N GLU A 192 -3.63 7.89 -16.67
CA GLU A 192 -2.19 7.86 -16.92
C GLU A 192 -1.54 6.81 -16.03
N TYR A 193 -0.38 6.30 -16.44
CA TYR A 193 0.43 5.40 -15.64
C TYR A 193 1.64 6.13 -15.08
N VAL A 194 2.14 5.68 -13.94
CA VAL A 194 3.32 6.24 -13.30
C VAL A 194 4.27 5.11 -12.93
N THR A 195 5.56 5.32 -13.15
CA THR A 195 6.62 4.42 -12.65
C THR A 195 7.63 5.22 -11.83
N GLY A 196 8.36 4.56 -10.95
CA GLY A 196 9.53 5.13 -10.27
C GLY A 196 10.36 4.05 -9.58
N ASN A 197 11.42 4.47 -8.89
CA ASN A 197 12.20 3.58 -8.02
C ASN A 197 11.89 3.93 -6.57
N ALA A 198 11.48 2.93 -5.80
CA ALA A 198 11.17 3.10 -4.39
C ALA A 198 12.28 2.51 -3.51
N THR A 199 12.57 3.19 -2.41
CA THR A 199 13.48 2.70 -1.37
C THR A 199 12.92 3.00 0.00
N ALA A 200 13.09 2.09 0.95
CA ALA A 200 12.86 2.33 2.36
C ALA A 200 14.13 2.03 3.15
N GLN A 201 14.47 2.88 4.11
CA GLN A 201 15.52 2.63 5.09
C GLN A 201 14.85 2.53 6.44
N ILE A 202 15.10 1.43 7.14
CA ILE A 202 14.47 1.14 8.43
C ILE A 202 15.53 1.04 9.51
N ASP A 203 15.34 1.81 10.58
CA ASP A 203 16.03 1.67 11.85
C ASP A 203 15.16 0.82 12.78
N PHE A 204 15.63 -0.39 13.09
CA PHE A 204 14.83 -1.34 13.87
C PHE A 204 14.84 -1.05 15.36
N GLU A 205 15.89 -0.39 15.88
CA GLU A 205 15.92 0.03 17.29
C GLU A 205 14.82 1.04 17.62
N ASP A 206 14.46 1.90 16.65
CA ASP A 206 13.49 2.98 16.85
C ASP A 206 12.20 2.80 16.01
N PHE A 207 11.97 1.62 15.43
CA PHE A 207 10.89 1.36 14.47
C PHE A 207 9.50 1.81 14.96
N ASN A 208 9.15 1.53 16.22
CA ASN A 208 7.83 1.80 16.81
C ASN A 208 7.80 2.96 17.81
N ASP A 209 8.96 3.57 18.13
CA ASP A 209 9.08 4.61 19.17
C ASP A 209 9.72 5.92 18.66
N GLY A 210 10.29 5.92 17.45
CA GLY A 210 10.80 7.15 16.83
C GLY A 210 11.30 6.94 15.40
N ASP A 211 10.68 7.61 14.42
CA ASP A 211 11.38 8.07 13.22
C ASP A 211 12.06 6.98 12.34
N GLY A 212 11.90 5.70 12.64
CA GLY A 212 12.73 4.62 12.11
C GLY A 212 12.42 4.21 10.68
N VAL A 213 11.69 5.03 9.91
CA VAL A 213 11.37 4.75 8.50
C VAL A 213 11.60 5.99 7.64
N LEU A 214 12.57 5.90 6.74
CA LEU A 214 12.77 6.83 5.63
C LEU A 214 12.36 6.15 4.34
N PHE A 215 11.27 6.61 3.73
CA PHE A 215 10.74 6.13 2.47
C PHE A 215 10.96 7.18 1.38
N MET A 216 11.37 6.74 0.20
CA MET A 216 11.58 7.61 -0.96
C MET A 216 11.09 6.96 -2.25
N ILE A 217 10.52 7.76 -3.14
CA ILE A 217 10.28 7.39 -4.55
C ILE A 217 11.00 8.40 -5.42
N ARG A 218 11.84 7.90 -6.33
CA ARG A 218 12.64 8.72 -7.25
C ARG A 218 12.43 8.34 -8.70
N ASN A 219 12.93 9.20 -9.60
CA ASN A 219 12.96 8.96 -11.04
C ASN A 219 11.56 8.71 -11.61
N ARG A 220 10.57 9.45 -11.11
CA ARG A 220 9.18 9.26 -11.50
C ARG A 220 8.98 9.62 -12.97
N LYS A 221 8.27 8.75 -13.68
CA LYS A 221 7.89 8.92 -15.08
C LYS A 221 6.40 8.71 -15.23
N VAL A 222 5.79 9.43 -16.16
CA VAL A 222 4.36 9.38 -16.42
C VAL A 222 4.13 9.00 -17.88
N PHE A 223 3.19 8.10 -18.10
CA PHE A 223 2.82 7.57 -19.40
C PHE A 223 1.33 7.79 -19.62
N ASN A 224 0.93 8.05 -20.86
CA ASN A 224 -0.50 8.03 -21.18
C ASN A 224 -1.08 6.60 -21.14
N ALA A 225 -2.39 6.45 -21.28
CA ALA A 225 -3.07 5.15 -21.30
C ALA A 225 -2.59 4.18 -22.40
N ALA A 226 -1.88 4.67 -23.43
CA ALA A 226 -1.29 3.83 -24.48
C ALA A 226 0.18 3.44 -24.18
N GLY A 227 0.71 3.76 -23.00
CA GLY A 227 2.07 3.45 -22.59
C GLY A 227 3.15 4.38 -23.17
N VAL A 228 2.77 5.52 -23.76
CA VAL A 228 3.73 6.49 -24.29
C VAL A 228 4.21 7.40 -23.16
N ASP A 229 5.53 7.50 -22.99
CA ASP A 229 6.15 8.40 -22.00
C ASP A 229 5.84 9.87 -22.34
N ILE A 230 5.16 10.54 -21.41
CA ILE A 230 4.75 11.94 -21.50
C ILE A 230 5.42 12.80 -20.42
N THR A 231 6.39 12.26 -19.69
CA THR A 231 7.07 12.90 -18.55
C THR A 231 7.59 14.30 -18.91
N ALA A 232 8.21 14.43 -20.09
CA ALA A 232 8.77 15.70 -20.56
C ALA A 232 7.72 16.79 -20.87
N SER A 233 6.44 16.43 -20.93
CA SER A 233 5.34 17.38 -21.13
C SER A 233 4.73 17.89 -19.82
N LEU A 234 5.15 17.35 -18.68
CA LEU A 234 4.62 17.68 -17.36
C LEU A 234 5.49 18.71 -16.65
N SER A 235 4.88 19.47 -15.75
CA SER A 235 5.62 20.37 -14.87
C SER A 235 6.41 19.58 -13.81
N PRO A 236 7.55 20.10 -13.31
CA PRO A 236 8.42 19.37 -12.38
C PRO A 236 7.73 18.87 -11.11
N ASP A 237 6.76 19.61 -10.59
CA ASP A 237 5.97 19.25 -9.41
C ASP A 237 5.12 17.99 -9.64
N MET A 238 4.62 17.80 -10.86
CA MET A 238 3.83 16.61 -11.23
C MET A 238 4.67 15.33 -11.36
N VAL A 239 6.00 15.45 -11.41
CA VAL A 239 6.94 14.33 -11.53
C VAL A 239 8.02 14.36 -10.44
N ALA A 240 7.76 15.14 -9.38
CA ALA A 240 8.66 15.33 -8.26
C ALA A 240 8.98 14.01 -7.57
N ASP A 241 10.18 13.91 -6.98
CA ASP A 241 10.50 12.83 -6.06
C ASP A 241 9.62 12.96 -4.81
N LEU A 242 9.31 11.82 -4.18
CA LEU A 242 8.52 11.75 -2.96
C LEU A 242 9.40 11.25 -1.82
N THR A 243 9.25 11.84 -0.64
CA THR A 243 9.89 11.35 0.59
C THR A 243 8.99 11.66 1.77
N ASN A 244 9.12 10.94 2.88
CA ASN A 244 8.50 11.37 4.13
C ASN A 244 9.42 12.32 4.91
N LYS A 245 8.80 13.15 5.76
CA LYS A 245 9.50 13.66 6.92
C LYS A 245 9.54 12.54 7.97
N VAL A 246 10.73 12.26 8.43
CA VAL A 246 10.98 11.32 9.53
C VAL A 246 10.37 11.90 10.83
N GLY A 247 9.55 11.11 11.53
CA GLY A 247 8.74 11.53 12.67
C GLY A 247 8.20 10.37 13.51
N PRO A 248 7.76 10.61 14.76
CA PRO A 248 7.39 9.54 15.69
C PRO A 248 6.01 8.98 15.32
N GLN A 249 5.70 7.77 15.82
CA GLN A 249 4.41 7.10 15.62
C GLN A 249 4.08 6.89 14.14
N MET A 250 5.06 6.41 13.37
CA MET A 250 4.92 6.15 11.93
C MET A 250 4.85 4.66 11.61
N ALA A 251 5.14 3.79 12.57
CA ALA A 251 4.98 2.35 12.47
C ALA A 251 4.59 1.72 13.82
N ASN A 252 4.15 0.46 13.80
CA ASN A 252 3.70 -0.27 14.99
C ASN A 252 4.34 -1.67 15.10
N GLU A 253 4.16 -2.33 16.26
CA GLU A 253 4.69 -3.68 16.51
C GLU A 253 4.14 -4.75 15.56
N ALA A 254 3.00 -4.50 14.90
CA ALA A 254 2.45 -5.40 13.89
C ALA A 254 3.19 -5.30 12.56
N GLY A 255 4.10 -4.34 12.39
CA GLY A 255 4.84 -4.08 11.15
C GLY A 255 4.10 -3.18 10.16
N GLU A 256 3.02 -2.52 10.59
CA GLU A 256 2.29 -1.56 9.76
C GLU A 256 2.98 -0.20 9.82
N ILE A 257 2.90 0.55 8.70
CA ILE A 257 3.58 1.83 8.50
C ILE A 257 2.56 2.83 7.91
N SER A 258 2.58 4.07 8.37
CA SER A 258 1.80 5.18 7.81
C SER A 258 2.66 6.44 7.78
N LEU A 259 2.97 6.97 6.59
CA LEU A 259 3.89 8.09 6.39
C LEU A 259 3.24 9.21 5.59
N ARG A 260 3.32 10.45 6.09
CA ARG A 260 3.03 11.63 5.26
C ARG A 260 4.19 11.93 4.32
N LEU A 261 3.85 12.07 3.04
CA LEU A 261 4.79 12.34 1.95
C LEU A 261 4.82 13.82 1.60
N ILE A 262 6.02 14.29 1.29
CA ILE A 262 6.29 15.59 0.67
C ILE A 262 6.86 15.38 -0.73
N ALA A 263 6.52 16.28 -1.65
CA ALA A 263 7.07 16.33 -2.98
C ALA A 263 8.28 17.29 -3.02
N HIS A 264 9.36 16.89 -3.66
CA HIS A 264 10.53 17.74 -3.88
C HIS A 264 11.23 17.47 -5.21
N ASP A 265 12.02 18.42 -5.69
CA ASP A 265 12.93 18.18 -6.81
C ASP A 265 14.26 17.55 -6.35
N GLY A 266 15.09 17.12 -7.31
CA GLY A 266 16.42 16.56 -7.02
C GLY A 266 17.43 17.58 -6.45
N ALA A 267 17.10 18.88 -6.44
CA ALA A 267 17.91 19.94 -5.86
C ALA A 267 17.47 20.30 -4.42
N GLY A 268 16.40 19.70 -3.91
CA GLY A 268 15.86 19.91 -2.57
C GLY A 268 14.79 21.00 -2.47
N THR A 269 14.30 21.55 -3.59
CA THR A 269 13.13 22.43 -3.59
C THR A 269 11.90 21.62 -3.18
N VAL A 270 11.25 22.00 -2.10
CA VAL A 270 10.02 21.36 -1.62
C VAL A 270 8.82 22.00 -2.29
N PHE A 271 7.99 21.19 -2.94
CA PHE A 271 6.74 21.62 -3.56
C PHE A 271 5.56 21.63 -2.57
N GLY A 272 5.62 20.79 -1.54
CA GLY A 272 4.64 20.76 -0.45
C GLY A 272 4.29 19.34 -0.02
N ASP A 273 3.22 19.22 0.77
CA ASP A 273 2.61 17.95 1.12
C ASP A 273 2.04 17.28 -0.15
N ALA A 274 2.32 15.99 -0.33
CA ALA A 274 1.94 15.24 -1.52
C ALA A 274 0.84 14.22 -1.25
N GLY A 275 0.85 13.59 -0.07
CA GLY A 275 -0.10 12.54 0.29
C GLY A 275 0.44 11.59 1.34
N VAL A 276 0.08 10.31 1.25
CA VAL A 276 0.37 9.30 2.29
C VAL A 276 0.90 8.01 1.65
N PHE A 277 1.86 7.38 2.32
CA PHE A 277 2.25 6.00 2.10
C PHE A 277 1.73 5.15 3.26
N TYR A 278 1.03 4.07 2.93
CA TYR A 278 0.67 3.02 3.87
C TYR A 278 1.45 1.75 3.52
N GLY A 279 2.11 1.15 4.52
CA GLY A 279 3.00 0.02 4.32
C GLY A 279 2.83 -1.08 5.34
N LEU A 280 3.41 -2.23 5.02
CA LEU A 280 3.38 -3.43 5.84
C LEU A 280 4.63 -4.25 5.60
N LEU A 281 5.35 -4.58 6.68
CA LEU A 281 6.48 -5.50 6.63
C LEU A 281 6.00 -6.96 6.64
N ALA A 282 6.72 -7.83 5.94
CA ALA A 282 6.52 -9.27 5.93
C ALA A 282 7.85 -10.02 6.01
N GLY A 283 7.81 -11.27 6.48
CA GLY A 283 8.98 -12.15 6.45
C GLY A 283 10.00 -11.90 7.57
N GLN A 284 11.23 -12.34 7.35
CA GLN A 284 12.29 -12.31 8.37
C GLN A 284 13.68 -12.28 7.74
N GLY A 285 14.66 -11.69 8.44
CA GLY A 285 16.05 -11.72 8.03
C GLY A 285 16.29 -11.11 6.64
N ALA A 286 16.89 -11.88 5.75
CA ALA A 286 17.14 -11.46 4.36
C ALA A 286 15.90 -11.55 3.47
N ASP A 287 14.90 -12.35 3.85
CA ASP A 287 13.65 -12.55 3.10
C ASP A 287 12.55 -11.57 3.56
N MET A 288 12.94 -10.44 4.17
CA MET A 288 11.97 -9.41 4.55
C MET A 288 11.54 -8.61 3.33
N GLU A 289 10.25 -8.32 3.26
CA GLU A 289 9.64 -7.49 2.23
C GLU A 289 8.87 -6.33 2.89
N LEU A 290 8.83 -5.18 2.21
CA LEU A 290 7.92 -4.08 2.52
C LEU A 290 6.96 -3.89 1.35
N VAL A 291 5.68 -4.14 1.59
CA VAL A 291 4.60 -3.87 0.62
C VAL A 291 3.79 -2.67 1.05
N GLY A 292 3.24 -1.93 0.10
CA GLY A 292 2.38 -0.81 0.44
C GLY A 292 1.78 -0.07 -0.74
N VAL A 293 0.97 0.93 -0.41
CA VAL A 293 0.29 1.82 -1.34
C VAL A 293 0.63 3.27 -1.03
N VAL A 294 0.86 4.05 -2.07
CA VAL A 294 0.99 5.50 -2.06
C VAL A 294 -0.26 6.11 -2.65
N VAL A 295 -0.84 7.07 -1.94
CA VAL A 295 -1.91 7.92 -2.45
C VAL A 295 -1.42 9.36 -2.41
N VAL A 296 -1.22 9.97 -3.58
CA VAL A 296 -0.84 11.39 -3.71
C VAL A 296 -1.79 12.09 -4.65
N GLY A 297 -1.85 13.42 -4.58
CA GLY A 297 -2.68 14.22 -5.48
C GLY A 297 -2.08 15.58 -5.78
N GLY A 298 -2.67 16.26 -6.74
CA GLY A 298 -2.33 17.64 -7.08
C GLY A 298 -3.09 18.13 -8.30
N THR A 299 -2.77 19.35 -8.74
CA THR A 299 -3.35 19.94 -9.93
C THR A 299 -2.50 19.63 -11.16
N ASP A 300 -3.13 19.15 -12.22
CA ASP A 300 -2.52 18.98 -13.53
C ASP A 300 -2.33 20.34 -14.20
N SER A 301 -1.09 20.79 -14.35
CA SER A 301 -0.79 22.13 -14.87
C SER A 301 -1.13 22.30 -16.36
N ARG A 302 -1.41 21.22 -17.10
CA ARG A 302 -1.77 21.27 -18.52
C ARG A 302 -3.19 21.80 -18.74
N ASP A 303 -4.10 21.52 -17.82
CA ASP A 303 -5.53 21.82 -17.95
C ASP A 303 -6.23 22.31 -16.67
N GLY A 304 -5.53 22.27 -15.53
CA GLY A 304 -6.03 22.76 -14.25
C GLY A 304 -6.96 21.80 -13.51
N PHE A 305 -7.08 20.54 -13.96
CA PHE A 305 -7.87 19.53 -13.26
C PHE A 305 -7.08 18.87 -12.14
N GLU A 306 -7.77 18.43 -11.09
CA GLU A 306 -7.11 17.67 -10.03
C GLU A 306 -6.85 16.24 -10.52
N TYR A 307 -5.69 15.70 -10.15
CA TYR A 307 -5.36 14.30 -10.32
C TYR A 307 -5.15 13.65 -8.96
N ARG A 308 -5.46 12.37 -8.91
CA ARG A 308 -5.03 11.48 -7.85
C ARG A 308 -4.13 10.44 -8.49
N GLU A 309 -3.05 10.14 -7.82
CA GLU A 309 -2.19 9.01 -8.13
C GLU A 309 -2.31 7.98 -7.02
N THR A 310 -2.60 6.74 -7.40
CA THR A 310 -2.55 5.59 -6.51
C THR A 310 -1.52 4.62 -7.07
N GLY A 311 -0.45 4.37 -6.31
CA GLY A 311 0.61 3.47 -6.73
C GLY A 311 1.00 2.48 -5.65
N GLY A 312 1.58 1.36 -6.05
CA GLY A 312 1.99 0.28 -5.18
C GLY A 312 3.51 0.12 -5.19
N VAL A 313 4.02 -0.50 -4.13
CA VAL A 313 5.40 -0.97 -4.04
C VAL A 313 5.44 -2.36 -3.42
N ILE A 314 6.40 -3.17 -3.85
CA ILE A 314 6.97 -4.26 -3.07
C ILE A 314 8.48 -4.06 -3.08
N LEU A 315 9.07 -3.90 -1.90
CA LEU A 315 10.48 -3.64 -1.71
C LEU A 315 11.14 -4.83 -1.02
N GLU A 316 12.24 -5.28 -1.58
CA GLU A 316 13.04 -6.39 -1.08
C GLU A 316 14.34 -5.87 -0.44
N ARG A 317 14.89 -6.65 0.49
CA ARG A 317 16.09 -6.29 1.25
C ARG A 317 17.41 -6.55 0.50
#